data_AF-A0A1W9TIA6-F1
#
_entry.id   AF-A0A1W9TIA6-F1
#
_cell.length_a   1.000
_cell.length_b   1.000
_cell.length_c   1.000
_cell.angle_alpha   90.00
_cell.angle_beta   90.00
_cell.angle_gamma   90.00
#
_symmetry.space_group_name_H-M   'P 1'
#
loop_
_entity.id
_entity.type
_entity.pdbx_description
1 polymer ?
#
loop_
_entity_poly.entity_id
_entity_poly.type
_entity_poly.pdbx_seq_one_letter_code
_entity_poly.pdbx_strand_id
1 'polypeptide(L)'
;MKDFFSDALNFLAPGKKLRTGIDLIISANLGALIFLTDNPEEHLENGLIQLGFVIDADFEPERLYELAKMDGAIVLNKDATKILYANAQLNPSSNIPSFQTGMRHRTAERMAKQTNEILIAVSKRRNQVSIYKESLYKESFSRILYPEIIILPRLNQEIAVAQRYKQAFFELLSEINISEMENRVILSNVIEAISKGFMTLKVAEKAELLEKFIGFSISPGFFVSIQGVEN
;
A
#
# COMPACT_ATOMS: atom_id res chain seq x y z
N MET A 1 21.23 2.25 -0.18
CA MET A 1 20.51 1.38 -1.12
C MET A 1 19.03 1.71 -0.92
N LYS A 2 18.40 2.49 -1.81
CA LYS A 2 16.97 2.84 -1.65
C LYS A 2 16.19 1.54 -1.66
N ASP A 3 15.41 1.29 -0.61
CA ASP A 3 14.54 0.12 -0.56
C ASP A 3 13.58 0.19 -1.73
N PHE A 4 13.82 -0.64 -2.73
CA PHE A 4 13.01 -0.84 -3.92
C PHE A 4 11.57 -1.23 -3.62
N PHE A 5 11.37 -1.83 -2.44
CA PHE A 5 10.07 -2.05 -1.83
C PHE A 5 9.29 -0.74 -1.65
N SER A 6 9.98 0.38 -1.40
CA SER A 6 9.37 1.70 -1.32
C SER A 6 8.86 2.18 -2.68
N ASP A 7 9.50 1.89 -3.81
CA ASP A 7 9.06 2.43 -5.11
C ASP A 7 7.73 1.80 -5.56
N ALA A 8 7.59 0.48 -5.46
CA ALA A 8 6.33 -0.19 -5.78
C ALA A 8 5.20 0.16 -4.77
N LEU A 9 5.55 0.29 -3.49
CA LEU A 9 4.60 0.77 -2.48
C LEU A 9 4.23 2.24 -2.68
N ASN A 10 5.14 3.07 -3.20
CA ASN A 10 4.89 4.48 -3.44
C ASN A 10 3.82 4.70 -4.51
N PHE A 11 3.69 3.82 -5.52
CA PHE A 11 2.61 3.91 -6.50
C PHE A 11 1.25 3.43 -5.96
N LEU A 12 1.28 2.54 -4.97
CA LEU A 12 0.10 1.91 -4.37
C LEU A 12 -0.26 2.47 -2.99
N ALA A 13 0.49 3.49 -2.55
CA ALA A 13 0.22 4.24 -1.35
C ALA A 13 -1.13 4.98 -1.48
N PRO A 14 -1.90 5.10 -0.39
CA PRO A 14 -3.14 5.83 -0.40
C PRO A 14 -3.00 7.26 -0.95
N GLY A 15 -4.01 7.72 -1.69
CA GLY A 15 -4.03 9.05 -2.30
C GLY A 15 -3.21 9.20 -3.58
N LYS A 16 -2.53 8.15 -4.05
CA LYS A 16 -1.89 8.13 -5.37
C LYS A 16 -2.91 7.78 -6.44
N LYS A 17 -2.81 8.41 -7.62
CA LYS A 17 -3.74 8.18 -8.74
C LYS A 17 -3.88 6.70 -9.11
N LEU A 18 -2.77 5.96 -9.20
CA LEU A 18 -2.81 4.52 -9.51
C LEU A 18 -3.56 3.73 -8.43
N ARG A 19 -3.33 4.05 -7.15
CA ARG A 19 -4.03 3.42 -6.04
C ARG A 19 -5.54 3.69 -6.10
N THR A 20 -5.93 4.94 -6.33
CA THR A 20 -7.34 5.32 -6.49
C THR A 20 -8.02 4.54 -7.63
N GLY A 21 -7.35 4.42 -8.78
CA GLY A 21 -7.90 3.66 -9.91
C GLY A 21 -8.04 2.16 -9.60
N ILE A 22 -7.10 1.58 -8.88
CA ILE A 22 -7.17 0.18 -8.42
C ILE A 22 -8.31 0.00 -7.39
N ASP A 23 -8.48 0.92 -6.46
CA ASP A 23 -9.58 0.89 -5.48
C ASP A 23 -10.95 0.96 -6.17
N LEU A 24 -11.09 1.73 -7.25
CA LEU A 24 -12.31 1.74 -8.09
C LEU A 24 -12.56 0.36 -8.72
N ILE A 25 -11.53 -0.27 -9.30
CA ILE A 25 -11.61 -1.62 -9.91
C ILE A 25 -12.07 -2.65 -8.88
N ILE A 26 -11.45 -2.64 -7.70
CA ILE A 26 -11.79 -3.50 -6.55
C ILE A 26 -13.24 -3.28 -6.13
N SER A 27 -13.65 -2.03 -5.94
CA SER A 27 -15.01 -1.69 -5.48
C SER A 27 -16.10 -2.16 -6.45
N ALA A 28 -15.81 -2.18 -7.74
CA ALA A 28 -16.72 -2.66 -8.78
C ALA A 28 -16.66 -4.19 -8.97
N ASN A 29 -15.92 -4.93 -8.15
CA ASN A 29 -15.66 -6.36 -8.30
C ASN A 29 -15.15 -6.70 -9.70
N LEU A 30 -14.20 -5.93 -10.20
CA LEU A 30 -13.51 -6.18 -11.46
C LEU A 30 -12.15 -6.83 -11.19
N GLY A 31 -11.58 -7.46 -12.21
CA GLY A 31 -10.21 -7.96 -12.19
C GLY A 31 -9.38 -7.18 -13.19
N ALA A 32 -8.10 -6.99 -12.91
CA ALA A 32 -7.21 -6.23 -13.78
C ALA A 32 -5.82 -6.85 -13.79
N LEU A 33 -5.13 -6.73 -14.92
CA LEU A 33 -3.72 -7.02 -15.06
C LEU A 33 -3.05 -5.75 -15.57
N ILE A 34 -2.19 -5.15 -14.76
CA ILE A 34 -1.55 -3.86 -15.07
C ILE A 34 -0.05 -4.11 -15.18
N PHE A 35 0.56 -3.64 -16.26
CA PHE A 35 1.99 -3.76 -16.53
C PHE A 35 2.62 -2.37 -16.62
N LEU A 36 3.60 -2.08 -15.78
CA LEU A 36 4.34 -0.82 -15.77
C LEU A 36 5.73 -1.08 -16.38
N THR A 37 6.01 -0.43 -17.50
CA THR A 37 7.22 -0.67 -18.30
C THR A 37 7.90 0.63 -18.76
N ASP A 38 9.22 0.62 -18.84
CA ASP A 38 10.01 1.67 -19.50
C ASP A 38 10.19 1.40 -21.00
N ASN A 39 10.07 0.14 -21.44
CA ASN A 39 10.44 -0.30 -22.78
C ASN A 39 9.26 -0.99 -23.51
N PRO A 40 8.12 -0.30 -23.68
CA PRO A 40 6.91 -0.88 -24.28
C PRO A 40 7.13 -1.32 -25.74
N GLU A 41 7.94 -0.60 -26.51
CA GLU A 41 8.26 -0.91 -27.91
C GLU A 41 9.10 -2.19 -28.03
N GLU A 42 10.15 -2.32 -27.23
CA GLU A 42 10.98 -3.53 -27.18
C GLU A 42 10.16 -4.77 -26.83
N HIS A 43 9.20 -4.63 -25.90
CA HIS A 43 8.32 -5.74 -25.53
C HIS A 43 7.31 -6.12 -26.63
N LEU A 44 6.95 -5.19 -27.51
CA LEU A 44 6.17 -5.49 -28.72
C LEU A 44 7.01 -6.25 -29.74
N GLU A 45 8.24 -5.77 -30.02
CA GLU A 45 9.17 -6.39 -30.97
C GLU A 45 9.53 -7.83 -30.56
N ASN A 46 9.78 -8.03 -29.26
CA ASN A 46 10.09 -9.34 -28.68
C ASN A 46 8.86 -10.24 -28.52
N GLY A 47 7.67 -9.78 -28.92
CA GLY A 47 6.42 -10.55 -28.86
C GLY A 47 5.92 -10.85 -27.44
N LEU A 48 6.41 -10.11 -26.44
CA LEU A 48 5.97 -10.23 -25.05
C LEU A 48 4.64 -9.50 -24.81
N ILE A 49 4.40 -8.43 -25.54
CA ILE A 49 3.12 -7.75 -25.64
C ILE A 49 2.55 -8.04 -27.03
N GLN A 50 1.33 -8.57 -27.06
CA GLN A 50 0.48 -8.54 -28.25
C GLN A 50 -0.51 -7.40 -28.09
N LEU A 51 -0.49 -6.48 -29.06
CA LEU A 51 -1.19 -5.21 -28.97
C LEU A 51 -2.70 -5.41 -29.10
N GLY A 52 -3.45 -4.86 -28.14
CA GLY A 52 -4.90 -4.71 -28.23
C GLY A 52 -5.24 -3.38 -28.87
N PHE A 53 -5.25 -2.32 -28.05
CA PHE A 53 -5.45 -0.94 -28.49
C PHE A 53 -4.31 -0.04 -28.03
N VAL A 54 -3.88 0.87 -28.90
CA VAL A 54 -3.04 2.01 -28.52
C VAL A 54 -3.93 3.07 -27.90
N ILE A 55 -3.59 3.48 -26.69
CA ILE A 55 -4.28 4.54 -25.95
C ILE A 55 -3.46 5.83 -25.98
N ASP A 56 -2.17 5.75 -25.65
CA ASP A 56 -1.23 6.88 -25.48
C ASP A 56 -1.88 8.14 -24.92
N ALA A 57 -2.46 8.01 -23.72
CA ALA A 57 -3.14 9.11 -23.04
C ALA A 57 -2.62 9.26 -21.62
N ASP A 58 -2.75 10.46 -21.06
CA ASP A 58 -2.40 10.71 -19.66
C ASP A 58 -3.20 9.81 -18.71
N PHE A 59 -2.57 9.41 -17.62
CA PHE A 59 -3.18 8.56 -16.61
C PHE A 59 -4.21 9.35 -15.80
N GLU A 60 -5.43 8.82 -15.76
CA GLU A 60 -6.44 9.20 -14.76
C GLU A 60 -7.06 7.95 -14.14
N PRO A 61 -7.39 7.98 -12.84
CA PRO A 61 -8.00 6.84 -12.14
C PRO A 61 -9.24 6.28 -12.84
N GLU A 62 -10.10 7.16 -13.34
CA GLU A 62 -11.34 6.81 -14.02
C GLU A 62 -11.07 6.14 -15.37
N ARG A 63 -10.03 6.59 -16.10
CA ARG A 63 -9.62 5.93 -17.36
C ARG A 63 -9.13 4.51 -17.10
N LEU A 64 -8.29 4.33 -16.08
CA LEU A 64 -7.83 3.00 -15.69
C LEU A 64 -9.03 2.10 -15.33
N TYR A 65 -9.98 2.62 -14.56
CA TYR A 65 -11.21 1.93 -14.17
C TYR A 65 -12.06 1.51 -15.38
N GLU A 66 -12.30 2.40 -16.33
CA GLU A 66 -13.08 2.10 -17.53
C GLU A 66 -12.39 1.04 -18.41
N LEU A 67 -11.08 1.17 -18.62
CA LEU A 67 -10.31 0.21 -19.41
C LEU A 67 -10.22 -1.18 -18.74
N ALA A 68 -10.26 -1.23 -17.40
CA ALA A 68 -10.26 -2.49 -16.66
C ALA A 68 -11.56 -3.29 -16.77
N LYS A 69 -12.61 -2.72 -17.38
CA LYS A 69 -13.82 -3.47 -17.77
C LYS A 69 -13.58 -4.40 -18.96
N MET A 70 -12.54 -4.12 -19.75
CA MET A 70 -12.12 -4.97 -20.85
C MET A 70 -11.34 -6.18 -20.32
N ASP A 71 -11.23 -7.21 -21.15
CA ASP A 71 -10.31 -8.31 -20.89
C ASP A 71 -8.86 -7.90 -21.21
N GLY A 72 -7.91 -8.76 -20.86
CA GLY A 72 -6.48 -8.53 -21.13
C GLY A 72 -5.78 -7.68 -20.07
N ALA A 73 -4.66 -7.09 -20.48
CA ALA A 73 -3.80 -6.24 -19.66
C ALA A 73 -3.86 -4.78 -20.09
N ILE A 74 -3.60 -3.91 -19.12
CA ILE A 74 -3.41 -2.47 -19.32
C ILE A 74 -1.92 -2.19 -19.13
N VAL A 75 -1.29 -1.57 -20.12
CA VAL A 75 0.12 -1.24 -20.08
C VAL A 75 0.27 0.25 -19.81
N LEU A 76 1.00 0.58 -18.77
CA LEU A 76 1.34 1.93 -18.35
C LEU A 76 2.83 2.15 -18.55
N ASN A 77 3.25 3.41 -18.65
CA ASN A 77 4.67 3.71 -18.45
C ASN A 77 5.07 3.44 -16.99
N LYS A 78 6.37 3.30 -16.73
CA LYS A 78 6.89 2.96 -15.38
C LYS A 78 6.42 3.88 -14.26
N ASP A 79 6.27 5.17 -14.54
CA ASP A 79 5.85 6.15 -13.53
C ASP A 79 4.33 6.22 -13.35
N ALA A 80 3.57 5.39 -14.08
CA ALA A 80 2.11 5.38 -14.10
C ALA A 80 1.48 6.76 -14.38
N THR A 81 2.13 7.55 -15.24
CA THR A 81 1.66 8.87 -15.68
C THR A 81 0.94 8.81 -17.03
N LYS A 82 1.12 7.73 -17.80
CA LYS A 82 0.46 7.50 -19.08
C LYS A 82 -0.06 6.06 -19.19
N ILE A 83 -1.20 5.92 -19.87
CA ILE A 83 -1.75 4.65 -20.32
C ILE A 83 -1.33 4.46 -21.77
N LEU A 84 -0.50 3.45 -22.03
CA LEU A 84 0.08 3.17 -23.33
C LEU A 84 -0.86 2.27 -24.15
N TYR A 85 -1.22 1.12 -23.57
CA TYR A 85 -2.03 0.09 -24.23
C TYR A 85 -3.15 -0.41 -23.32
N ALA A 86 -4.24 -0.86 -23.93
CA ALA A 86 -5.32 -1.56 -23.24
C ALA A 86 -5.74 -2.81 -24.01
N ASN A 87 -6.37 -3.75 -23.32
CA ASN A 87 -6.72 -5.07 -23.86
C ASN A 87 -5.51 -5.78 -24.51
N ALA A 88 -4.32 -5.54 -23.96
CA ALA A 88 -3.10 -6.17 -24.45
C ALA A 88 -3.00 -7.60 -23.92
N GLN A 89 -2.48 -8.52 -24.72
CA GLN A 89 -2.18 -9.87 -24.27
C GLN A 89 -0.70 -9.98 -23.93
N LEU A 90 -0.39 -10.30 -22.66
CA LEU A 90 0.98 -10.54 -22.22
C LEU A 90 1.35 -12.01 -22.44
N ASN A 91 2.48 -12.25 -23.09
CA ASN A 91 2.93 -13.56 -23.52
C ASN A 91 4.34 -13.91 -23.00
N PRO A 92 4.53 -14.02 -21.67
CA PRO A 92 5.81 -14.42 -21.12
C PRO A 92 6.11 -15.89 -21.39
N SER A 93 7.39 -16.24 -21.39
CA SER A 93 7.88 -17.60 -21.63
C SER A 93 7.26 -18.61 -20.65
N SER A 94 6.76 -19.72 -21.19
CA SER A 94 6.18 -20.82 -20.42
C SER A 94 7.19 -21.56 -19.54
N ASN A 95 8.49 -21.44 -19.88
CA ASN A 95 9.58 -22.10 -19.16
C ASN A 95 9.89 -21.43 -17.81
N ILE A 96 9.39 -20.21 -17.59
CA ILE A 96 9.57 -19.51 -16.32
C ILE A 96 8.65 -20.16 -15.27
N PRO A 97 9.20 -20.66 -14.14
CA PRO A 97 8.40 -21.29 -13.10
C PRO A 97 7.50 -20.27 -12.41
N SER A 98 6.28 -20.70 -12.10
CA SER A 98 5.28 -19.90 -11.40
C SER A 98 4.57 -20.76 -10.35
N PHE A 99 4.40 -20.19 -9.15
CA PHE A 99 3.71 -20.83 -8.03
C PHE A 99 2.30 -20.27 -7.82
N GLN A 100 1.89 -19.32 -8.66
CA GLN A 100 0.58 -18.69 -8.55
C GLN A 100 -0.55 -19.56 -9.13
N THR A 101 -1.74 -19.38 -8.58
CA THR A 101 -2.97 -20.03 -9.07
C THR A 101 -3.75 -19.06 -9.95
N GLY A 102 -4.15 -19.54 -11.15
CA GLY A 102 -4.91 -18.76 -12.14
C GLY A 102 -4.05 -18.04 -13.18
N MET A 103 -4.54 -18.00 -14.42
CA MET A 103 -3.77 -17.52 -15.57
C MET A 103 -3.27 -16.08 -15.40
N ARG A 104 -4.09 -15.18 -14.88
CA ARG A 104 -3.71 -13.77 -14.67
C ARG A 104 -2.51 -13.61 -13.72
N HIS A 105 -2.53 -14.28 -12.57
CA HIS A 105 -1.43 -14.22 -11.61
C HIS A 105 -0.18 -14.96 -12.11
N ARG A 106 -0.34 -16.07 -12.86
CA ARG A 106 0.78 -16.78 -13.49
C ARG A 106 1.47 -15.93 -14.55
N THR A 107 0.70 -15.28 -15.41
CA THR A 107 1.21 -14.34 -16.41
C THR A 107 1.92 -13.18 -15.73
N ALA A 108 1.33 -12.60 -14.67
CA ALA A 108 1.94 -11.51 -13.93
C ALA A 108 3.30 -11.90 -13.32
N GLU A 109 3.37 -13.05 -12.64
CA GLU A 109 4.63 -13.53 -12.05
C GLU A 109 5.70 -13.81 -13.11
N ARG A 110 5.35 -14.49 -14.20
CA ARG A 110 6.31 -14.85 -15.25
C ARG A 110 6.83 -13.64 -15.99
N MET A 111 5.94 -12.73 -16.36
CA MET A 111 6.31 -11.52 -17.08
C MET A 111 7.17 -10.61 -16.20
N ALA A 112 6.86 -10.48 -14.91
CA ALA A 112 7.70 -9.77 -13.95
C ALA A 112 9.09 -10.40 -13.79
N LYS A 113 9.20 -11.74 -13.78
CA LYS A 113 10.48 -12.45 -13.76
C LYS A 113 11.27 -12.30 -15.06
N GLN A 114 10.58 -12.22 -16.20
CA GLN A 114 11.24 -12.15 -17.51
C GLN A 114 11.77 -10.75 -17.81
N THR A 115 11.04 -9.73 -17.40
CA THR A 115 11.32 -8.32 -17.71
C THR A 115 11.99 -7.56 -16.56
N ASN A 116 11.94 -8.11 -15.34
CA ASN A 116 12.31 -7.42 -14.10
C ASN A 116 11.54 -6.09 -13.87
N GLU A 117 10.34 -6.00 -14.41
CA GLU A 117 9.45 -4.83 -14.30
C GLU A 117 8.24 -5.10 -13.40
N ILE A 118 7.46 -4.05 -13.11
CA ILE A 118 6.36 -4.11 -12.13
C ILE A 118 5.10 -4.60 -12.82
N LEU A 119 4.53 -5.69 -12.30
CA LEU A 119 3.20 -6.14 -12.68
C LEU A 119 2.27 -6.19 -11.49
N ILE A 120 1.03 -5.75 -11.71
CA ILE A 120 -0.01 -5.69 -10.68
C ILE A 120 -1.19 -6.54 -11.16
N ALA A 121 -1.63 -7.49 -10.33
CA ALA A 121 -2.80 -8.30 -10.61
C ALA A 121 -3.88 -8.04 -9.56
N VAL A 122 -5.07 -7.63 -10.01
CA VAL A 122 -6.25 -7.44 -9.18
C VAL A 122 -7.16 -8.67 -9.34
N SER A 123 -7.40 -9.36 -8.23
CA SER A 123 -8.24 -10.56 -8.17
C SER A 123 -9.68 -10.21 -7.85
N LYS A 124 -10.56 -10.33 -8.85
CA LYS A 124 -12.01 -10.16 -8.69
C LYS A 124 -12.62 -10.99 -7.54
N ARG A 125 -12.19 -12.24 -7.38
CA ARG A 125 -12.78 -13.16 -6.38
C ARG A 125 -12.26 -12.95 -4.97
N ARG A 126 -10.99 -12.56 -4.82
CA ARG A 126 -10.32 -12.43 -3.52
C ARG A 126 -10.29 -11.00 -2.99
N ASN A 127 -10.74 -10.04 -3.80
CA ASN A 127 -10.65 -8.62 -3.50
C ASN A 127 -9.23 -8.20 -3.09
N GLN A 128 -8.24 -8.75 -3.80
CA GLN A 128 -6.82 -8.69 -3.45
C GLN A 128 -6.01 -8.13 -4.62
N VAL A 129 -4.99 -7.32 -4.31
CA VAL A 129 -4.02 -6.79 -5.26
C VAL A 129 -2.65 -7.40 -5.02
N SER A 130 -2.17 -8.20 -5.95
CA SER A 130 -0.84 -8.80 -5.91
C SER A 130 0.13 -7.98 -6.77
N ILE A 131 1.37 -7.81 -6.30
CA ILE A 131 2.43 -7.10 -7.04
C ILE A 131 3.54 -8.10 -7.33
N TYR A 132 4.09 -8.07 -8.53
CA TYR A 132 5.15 -8.96 -8.98
C TYR A 132 6.31 -8.14 -9.53
N LYS A 133 7.53 -8.47 -9.09
CA LYS A 133 8.80 -7.97 -9.63
C LYS A 133 9.94 -8.91 -9.24
N GLU A 134 10.89 -9.17 -10.13
CA GLU A 134 11.92 -10.21 -9.95
C GLU A 134 12.85 -9.93 -8.76
N SER A 135 13.28 -8.69 -8.54
CA SER A 135 14.18 -8.33 -7.42
C SER A 135 13.57 -8.48 -6.02
N LEU A 136 12.31 -8.90 -5.89
CA LEU A 136 11.75 -9.36 -4.61
C LEU A 136 12.33 -10.75 -4.33
N TYR A 137 13.45 -10.77 -3.59
CA TYR A 137 14.14 -12.00 -3.19
C TYR A 137 13.15 -13.07 -2.71
N LYS A 138 13.16 -14.21 -3.41
CA LYS A 138 12.52 -15.50 -3.08
C LYS A 138 10.99 -15.56 -3.00
N GLU A 139 10.26 -14.46 -2.89
CA GLU A 139 8.80 -14.51 -2.81
C GLU A 139 8.14 -13.45 -3.70
N SER A 140 7.33 -13.92 -4.65
CA SER A 140 6.32 -13.13 -5.34
C SER A 140 5.44 -12.43 -4.30
N PHE A 141 5.65 -11.14 -4.08
CA PHE A 141 5.03 -10.39 -2.98
C PHE A 141 3.55 -10.08 -3.28
N SER A 142 2.69 -11.07 -3.02
CA SER A 142 1.25 -10.88 -3.08
C SER A 142 0.75 -10.22 -1.79
N ARG A 143 0.69 -8.88 -1.74
CA ARG A 143 0.01 -8.20 -0.63
C ARG A 143 -1.51 -8.34 -0.75
N ILE A 144 -2.24 -8.15 0.34
CA ILE A 144 -3.67 -7.81 0.27
C ILE A 144 -3.74 -6.32 0.53
N LEU A 145 -4.05 -5.53 -0.50
CA LEU A 145 -4.41 -4.13 -0.29
C LEU A 145 -5.88 -4.11 0.16
N TYR A 146 -6.12 -3.70 1.40
CA TYR A 146 -7.47 -3.33 1.82
C TYR A 146 -7.83 -1.98 1.18
N PRO A 147 -9.07 -1.81 0.69
CA PRO A 147 -9.56 -0.53 0.18
C PRO A 147 -9.25 0.62 1.13
N GLU A 148 -8.92 1.81 0.59
CA GLU A 148 -8.68 3.02 1.39
C GLU A 148 -9.82 3.31 2.37
N ILE A 149 -11.06 3.13 1.91
CA ILE A 149 -12.29 3.34 2.70
C ILE A 149 -12.38 2.44 3.95
N ILE A 150 -11.65 1.32 4.00
CA ILE A 150 -11.61 0.42 5.16
C ILE A 150 -10.42 0.75 6.05
N ILE A 151 -9.25 0.95 5.45
CA ILE A 151 -7.99 1.00 6.20
C ILE A 151 -7.73 2.39 6.80
N LEU A 152 -8.11 3.47 6.11
CA LEU A 152 -7.91 4.84 6.60
C LEU A 152 -8.76 5.13 7.84
N PRO A 153 -10.08 4.81 7.88
CA PRO A 153 -10.86 5.04 9.11
C PRO A 153 -10.33 4.24 10.29
N ARG A 154 -9.86 3.01 10.06
CA ARG A 154 -9.27 2.17 11.11
C ARG A 154 -7.99 2.79 11.65
N LEU A 155 -7.08 3.24 10.79
CA LEU A 155 -5.86 3.91 11.22
C LEU A 155 -6.17 5.21 11.98
N ASN A 156 -7.09 6.04 11.47
CA ASN A 156 -7.54 7.26 12.14
C ASN A 156 -8.14 6.97 13.53
N GLN A 157 -8.86 5.86 13.67
CA GLN A 157 -9.41 5.43 14.96
C GLN A 157 -8.28 5.10 15.96
N GLU A 158 -7.26 4.34 15.56
CA GLU A 158 -6.13 4.01 16.44
C GLU A 158 -5.37 5.28 16.84
N ILE A 159 -5.12 6.20 15.90
CA ILE A 159 -4.48 7.50 16.17
C ILE A 159 -5.28 8.31 17.18
N ALA A 160 -6.60 8.42 16.98
CA ALA A 160 -7.48 9.16 17.89
C ALA A 160 -7.49 8.56 19.31
N VAL A 161 -7.44 7.23 19.43
CA VAL A 161 -7.34 6.55 20.73
C VAL A 161 -6.00 6.85 21.41
N ALA A 162 -4.89 6.78 20.67
CA ALA A 162 -3.57 7.13 21.20
C ALA A 162 -3.51 8.61 21.66
N GLN A 163 -4.12 9.54 20.92
CA GLN A 163 -4.22 10.95 21.33
C GLN A 163 -4.96 11.12 22.65
N ARG A 164 -6.08 10.42 22.84
CA ARG A 164 -6.85 10.47 24.09
C ARG A 164 -6.05 9.92 25.27
N TYR A 165 -5.33 8.82 25.09
CA TYR A 165 -4.46 8.30 26.16
C TYR A 165 -3.27 9.22 26.47
N LYS A 166 -2.67 9.84 25.45
CA LYS A 166 -1.62 10.84 25.61
C LYS A 166 -2.13 12.04 26.41
N GLN A 167 -3.31 12.57 26.07
CA GLN A 167 -3.92 13.68 26.79
C GLN A 167 -4.17 13.31 28.26
N ALA A 168 -4.81 12.18 28.53
CA ALA A 168 -5.06 11.71 29.89
C ALA A 168 -3.75 11.49 30.68
N PHE A 169 -2.69 11.04 30.02
CA PHE A 169 -1.36 10.91 30.64
C PHE A 169 -0.80 12.26 31.08
N PHE A 170 -0.86 13.30 30.24
CA PHE A 170 -0.38 14.63 30.60
C PHE A 170 -1.23 15.30 31.69
N GLU A 171 -2.54 15.10 31.68
CA GLU A 171 -3.44 15.57 32.73
C GLU A 171 -3.04 14.95 34.08
N LEU A 172 -2.85 13.63 34.14
CA LEU A 172 -2.41 12.93 35.35
C LEU A 172 -1.01 13.36 35.81
N LEU A 173 -0.06 13.60 34.88
CA LEU A 173 1.26 14.13 35.25
C LEU A 173 1.17 15.52 35.88
N SER A 174 0.31 16.39 35.35
CA SER A 174 0.08 17.71 35.93
C SER A 174 -0.53 17.62 37.33
N GLU A 175 -1.48 16.72 37.55
CA GLU A 175 -2.08 16.48 38.86
C GLU A 175 -1.08 15.90 39.87
N ILE A 176 -0.23 14.97 39.43
CA ILE A 176 0.85 14.41 40.24
C ILE A 176 1.85 15.51 40.64
N ASN A 177 2.23 16.38 39.71
CA ASN A 177 3.15 17.49 39.99
C ASN A 177 2.57 18.46 41.04
N ILE A 178 1.28 18.82 40.93
CA ILE A 178 0.60 19.62 41.97
C ILE A 178 0.60 18.88 43.31
N SER A 179 0.23 17.60 43.30
CA SER A 179 0.19 16.76 44.51
C SER A 179 1.58 16.58 45.13
N GLU A 180 2.64 16.59 44.34
CA GLU A 180 4.03 16.53 44.78
C GLU A 180 4.44 17.80 45.50
N MET A 181 4.10 18.98 44.94
CA MET A 181 4.32 20.27 45.59
C MET A 181 3.60 20.38 46.95
N GLU A 182 2.44 19.75 47.06
CA GLU A 182 1.66 19.70 48.30
C GLU A 182 2.03 18.54 49.23
N ASN A 183 2.94 17.66 48.81
CA ASN A 183 3.36 16.45 49.52
C ASN A 183 2.19 15.48 49.84
N ARG A 184 1.25 15.33 48.90
CA ARG A 184 0.02 14.52 48.99
C ARG A 184 -0.13 13.50 47.86
N VAL A 185 0.98 13.06 47.25
CA VAL A 185 0.96 12.11 46.13
C VAL A 185 0.33 10.78 46.54
N ILE A 186 -0.60 10.28 45.73
CA ILE A 186 -1.27 9.00 45.93
C ILE A 186 -0.74 7.98 44.91
N LEU A 187 -0.37 6.79 45.39
CA LEU A 187 0.16 5.71 44.56
C LEU A 187 -0.80 5.33 43.40
N SER A 188 -2.11 5.39 43.61
CA SER A 188 -3.11 5.11 42.56
C SER A 188 -2.93 6.03 41.35
N ASN A 189 -2.68 7.32 41.57
CA ASN A 189 -2.54 8.30 40.48
C ASN A 189 -1.26 8.04 39.69
N VAL A 190 -0.17 7.66 40.40
CA VAL A 190 1.10 7.27 39.77
C VAL A 190 0.92 6.01 38.90
N ILE A 191 0.24 4.98 39.42
CA ILE A 191 -0.05 3.75 38.67
C ILE A 191 -0.92 4.06 37.44
N GLU A 192 -1.92 4.93 37.58
CA GLU A 192 -2.79 5.31 36.48
C GLU A 192 -2.03 6.07 35.39
N ALA A 193 -1.15 7.01 35.75
CA ALA A 193 -0.31 7.73 34.82
C ALA A 193 0.59 6.76 34.02
N ILE A 194 1.29 5.85 34.70
CA ILE A 194 2.13 4.83 34.04
C ILE A 194 1.29 3.97 33.08
N SER A 195 0.09 3.56 33.49
CA SER A 195 -0.84 2.79 32.67
C SER A 195 -1.25 3.54 31.40
N LYS A 196 -1.61 4.82 31.49
CA LYS A 196 -1.96 5.65 30.32
C LYS A 196 -0.76 5.86 29.38
N GLY A 197 0.43 6.06 29.93
CA GLY A 197 1.67 6.11 29.15
C GLY A 197 1.89 4.83 28.35
N PHE A 198 1.78 3.67 29.00
CA PHE A 198 1.93 2.37 28.34
C PHE A 198 0.85 2.11 27.28
N MET A 199 -0.42 2.44 27.57
CA MET A 199 -1.50 2.33 26.59
C MET A 199 -1.26 3.21 25.36
N THR A 200 -0.75 4.43 25.55
CA THR A 200 -0.39 5.33 24.45
C THR A 200 0.67 4.68 23.55
N LEU A 201 1.75 4.15 24.13
CA LEU A 201 2.81 3.48 23.38
C LEU A 201 2.30 2.25 22.62
N LYS A 202 1.49 1.40 23.27
CA LYS A 202 0.94 0.18 22.65
C LYS A 202 0.02 0.46 21.48
N VAL A 203 -0.84 1.48 21.59
CA VAL A 203 -1.73 1.87 20.48
C VAL A 203 -0.95 2.54 19.37
N ALA A 204 0.07 3.32 19.70
CA ALA A 204 0.97 3.91 18.71
C ALA A 204 1.69 2.82 17.91
N GLU A 205 2.32 1.84 18.55
CA GLU A 205 2.97 0.73 17.85
C GLU A 205 2.02 0.00 16.89
N LYS A 206 0.77 -0.23 17.31
CA LYS A 206 -0.26 -0.83 16.45
C LYS A 206 -0.60 0.05 15.24
N ALA A 207 -0.69 1.36 15.42
CA ALA A 207 -0.92 2.30 14.33
C ALA A 207 0.28 2.34 13.36
N GLU A 208 1.52 2.26 13.86
CA GLU A 208 2.74 2.17 13.04
C GLU A 208 2.79 0.87 12.23
N LEU A 209 2.36 -0.26 12.81
CA LEU A 209 2.21 -1.53 12.09
C LEU A 209 1.17 -1.42 10.96
N LEU A 210 0.07 -0.69 11.20
CA LEU A 210 -0.92 -0.40 10.16
C LEU A 210 -0.34 0.49 9.06
N GLU A 211 0.44 1.52 9.38
CA GLU A 211 1.14 2.35 8.38
C GLU A 211 2.12 1.52 7.53
N LYS A 212 2.93 0.68 8.17
CA LYS A 212 3.81 -0.28 7.49
C LYS A 212 3.01 -1.27 6.63
N PHE A 213 1.84 -1.71 7.10
CA PHE A 213 0.92 -2.56 6.34
C PHE A 213 0.37 -1.84 5.09
N ILE A 214 0.13 -0.54 5.18
CA ILE A 214 -0.38 0.28 4.08
C ILE A 214 0.76 0.70 3.13
N GLY A 215 2.01 0.70 3.60
CA GLY A 215 3.17 1.19 2.84
C GLY A 215 3.24 2.71 2.77
N PHE A 216 2.59 3.41 3.70
CA PHE A 216 2.48 4.87 3.72
C PHE A 216 2.39 5.35 5.16
N SER A 217 3.13 6.42 5.49
CA SER A 217 3.04 7.07 6.80
C SER A 217 2.16 8.31 6.68
N ILE A 218 1.05 8.32 7.43
CA ILE A 218 0.07 9.43 7.43
C ILE A 218 0.49 10.48 8.45
N SER A 219 1.32 10.11 9.42
CA SER A 219 1.86 11.09 10.38
C SER A 219 3.29 10.78 10.81
N PRO A 220 4.29 11.26 10.03
CA PRO A 220 5.70 11.17 10.42
C PRO A 220 5.96 11.83 11.78
N GLY A 221 5.22 12.89 12.12
CA GLY A 221 5.38 13.63 13.38
C GLY A 221 4.61 13.05 14.57
N PHE A 222 3.54 12.27 14.37
CA PHE A 222 2.75 11.75 15.48
C PHE A 222 3.52 10.73 16.32
N PHE A 223 4.19 9.78 15.67
CA PHE A 223 4.99 8.76 16.38
C PHE A 223 6.22 9.37 17.05
N VAL A 224 6.87 10.34 16.39
CA VAL A 224 7.97 11.12 16.97
C VAL A 224 7.50 11.90 18.21
N SER A 225 6.31 12.51 18.15
CA SER A 225 5.70 13.23 19.28
C SER A 225 5.23 12.32 20.43
N ILE A 226 5.05 11.02 20.17
CA ILE A 226 4.67 10.03 21.20
C ILE A 226 5.90 9.40 21.84
N GLN A 227 6.99 9.23 21.08
CA GLN A 227 8.26 8.72 21.59
C GLN A 227 9.05 9.75 22.40
N GLY A 228 8.57 11.00 22.50
CA GLY A 228 9.21 12.04 23.32
C GLY A 228 10.52 12.57 22.73
N VAL A 229 10.78 12.34 21.44
CA VAL A 229 11.92 12.95 20.73
C VAL A 229 11.43 14.26 20.10
N GLU A 230 11.14 15.25 20.94
CA GLU A 230 11.19 16.64 20.50
C GLU A 230 12.66 17.07 20.58
N ASN A 231 13.24 17.50 19.46
CA ASN A 231 14.55 18.18 19.43
C ASN A 231 14.51 19.48 20.22
#